data_AF-A0A9X4CY66-F1
#
_entry.id   AF-A0A9X4CY66-F1
#
_cell.length_a   1.000
_cell.length_b   1.000
_cell.length_c   1.000
_cell.angle_alpha   90.00
_cell.angle_beta   90.00
_cell.angle_gamma   90.00
#
_symmetry.space_group_name_H-M   'P 1'
#
loop_
_entity.id
_entity.type
_entity.pdbx_description
1 polymer ?
#
loop_
_entity_poly.entity_id
_entity_poly.type
_entity_poly.pdbx_seq_one_letter_code
_entity_poly.pdbx_strand_id
1 'polypeptide(L)'
;MKKFAIAAATATALTLTMANGAFAAEPTQAPVMLAANTVDNAKQEGSDTWITTKVKADLLTEKGIPGSDIKVETSQGVVSLSSDVAVTQSQKEEAVRITKNIKGVKSVMSDGLKAE
;
A
#
# COMPACT_ATOMS: atom_id res chain seq x y z
N MET A 1 -40.88 31.97 5.60
CA MET A 1 -40.48 33.05 4.65
C MET A 1 -39.57 32.47 3.59
N LYS A 2 -40.01 32.30 2.32
CA LYS A 2 -39.23 31.68 1.21
C LYS A 2 -38.86 30.18 1.49
N LYS A 3 -38.70 29.27 0.53
CA LYS A 3 -38.91 29.26 -0.93
C LYS A 3 -39.16 27.80 -1.40
N PHE A 4 -39.92 27.67 -2.49
CA PHE A 4 -40.14 26.58 -3.47
C PHE A 4 -39.09 25.44 -3.49
N ALA A 5 -39.40 24.15 -3.67
CA ALA A 5 -40.15 23.49 -4.77
C ALA A 5 -39.47 23.70 -6.16
N ILE A 6 -39.40 22.75 -7.09
CA ILE A 6 -40.15 21.49 -7.38
C ILE A 6 -39.13 20.40 -7.87
N ALA A 7 -39.38 19.14 -8.29
CA ALA A 7 -40.54 18.25 -8.53
C ALA A 7 -40.09 16.75 -8.41
N ALA A 8 -40.87 15.77 -8.93
CA ALA A 8 -40.49 14.36 -9.11
C ALA A 8 -40.76 13.86 -10.54
N ALA A 9 -39.92 12.96 -11.06
CA ALA A 9 -40.10 12.19 -12.31
C ALA A 9 -39.29 10.88 -12.20
N THR A 10 -39.87 9.68 -12.06
CA THR A 10 -40.59 8.86 -13.06
C THR A 10 -39.73 8.32 -14.23
N ALA A 11 -38.96 7.27 -13.93
CA ALA A 11 -38.83 6.03 -14.71
C ALA A 11 -38.21 6.01 -16.14
N THR A 12 -37.75 4.82 -16.50
CA THR A 12 -37.46 4.30 -17.87
C THR A 12 -36.47 5.04 -18.77
N ALA A 13 -35.24 4.52 -18.83
CA ALA A 13 -34.46 4.41 -20.06
C ALA A 13 -33.50 3.20 -19.99
N LEU A 14 -33.92 2.03 -20.51
CA LEU A 14 -33.06 0.86 -20.66
C LEU A 14 -32.32 0.95 -22.00
N THR A 15 -31.20 1.67 -22.06
CA THR A 15 -30.41 1.85 -23.28
C THR A 15 -29.21 0.89 -23.33
N LEU A 16 -29.43 -0.29 -23.90
CA LEU A 16 -28.37 -1.22 -24.26
C LEU A 16 -27.68 -0.75 -25.54
N THR A 17 -26.54 -0.05 -25.40
CA THR A 17 -25.69 0.33 -26.54
C THR A 17 -24.48 -0.60 -26.58
N MET A 18 -24.48 -1.53 -27.53
CA MET A 18 -23.33 -2.39 -27.83
C MET A 18 -22.44 -1.77 -28.93
N ALA A 19 -21.20 -2.27 -28.98
CA ALA A 19 -20.24 -2.21 -30.09
C ALA A 19 -19.26 -1.01 -30.19
N ASN A 20 -17.98 -1.38 -30.40
CA ASN A 20 -16.85 -0.62 -30.92
C ASN A 20 -16.34 0.62 -30.15
N GLY A 21 -15.20 0.49 -29.45
CA GLY A 21 -14.22 1.61 -29.50
C GLY A 21 -13.07 1.73 -28.49
N ALA A 22 -13.11 1.16 -27.28
CA ALA A 22 -12.04 1.41 -26.29
C ALA A 22 -11.81 0.26 -25.30
N PHE A 23 -10.54 -0.11 -25.08
CA PHE A 23 -10.09 -0.96 -23.97
C PHE A 23 -9.45 -0.09 -22.88
N ALA A 24 -10.15 0.14 -21.75
CA ALA A 24 -9.56 0.63 -20.50
C ALA A 24 -10.52 0.43 -19.31
N ALA A 25 -10.36 -0.71 -18.63
CA ALA A 25 -10.88 -1.08 -17.30
C ALA A 25 -11.98 -0.22 -16.62
N GLU A 26 -13.18 -0.78 -16.49
CA GLU A 26 -14.09 -0.43 -15.40
C GLU A 26 -13.49 -0.85 -14.04
N PRO A 27 -13.53 -0.01 -12.99
CA PRO A 27 -13.30 -0.45 -11.62
C PRO A 27 -14.58 -1.08 -11.02
N THR A 28 -15.14 -2.09 -11.69
CA THR A 28 -16.32 -2.84 -11.22
C THR A 28 -15.91 -3.79 -10.09
N GLN A 29 -15.68 -3.22 -8.91
CA GLN A 29 -15.40 -3.96 -7.67
C GLN A 29 -16.70 -4.26 -6.93
N ALA A 30 -16.87 -5.54 -6.58
CA ALA A 30 -18.12 -6.10 -6.08
C ALA A 30 -18.54 -5.52 -4.71
N PRO A 31 -19.85 -5.59 -4.34
CA PRO A 31 -20.30 -5.23 -2.99
C PRO A 31 -19.63 -6.14 -1.95
N VAL A 32 -18.78 -5.55 -1.11
CA VAL A 32 -17.99 -6.25 -0.07
C VAL A 32 -18.86 -6.66 1.14
N MET A 33 -19.76 -7.62 0.92
CA MET A 33 -20.37 -8.39 2.00
C MET A 33 -19.31 -9.31 2.62
N LEU A 34 -18.82 -8.98 3.83
CA LEU A 34 -18.31 -9.88 4.88
C LEU A 34 -17.73 -9.05 6.04
N ALA A 35 -18.60 -8.33 6.76
CA ALA A 35 -18.24 -7.33 7.78
C ALA A 35 -17.77 -7.92 9.13
N ALA A 36 -16.89 -8.92 9.09
CA ALA A 36 -16.32 -9.58 10.29
C ALA A 36 -14.82 -9.29 10.51
N ASN A 37 -14.05 -9.02 9.44
CA ASN A 37 -12.58 -8.88 9.52
C ASN A 37 -12.08 -7.43 9.37
N THR A 38 -12.98 -6.46 9.19
CA THR A 38 -12.62 -5.07 8.85
C THR A 38 -11.95 -4.31 9.98
N VAL A 39 -12.23 -4.66 11.24
CA VAL A 39 -11.67 -3.97 12.43
C VAL A 39 -10.19 -4.31 12.62
N ASP A 40 -9.82 -5.58 12.49
CA ASP A 40 -8.43 -6.03 12.59
C ASP A 40 -7.61 -5.68 11.36
N ASN A 41 -8.21 -5.72 10.15
CA ASN A 41 -7.56 -5.21 8.94
C ASN A 41 -7.22 -3.73 9.07
N ALA A 42 -8.18 -2.85 9.40
CA ALA A 42 -7.91 -1.41 9.53
C ALA A 42 -6.84 -1.09 10.61
N LYS A 43 -6.82 -1.88 11.69
CA LYS A 43 -5.79 -1.80 12.74
C LYS A 43 -4.41 -2.28 12.26
N GLN A 44 -4.35 -3.30 11.40
CA GLN A 44 -3.11 -3.73 10.75
C GLN A 44 -2.64 -2.73 9.68
N GLU A 45 -3.51 -2.22 8.81
CA GLU A 45 -3.16 -1.23 7.78
C GLU A 45 -2.63 0.07 8.39
N GLY A 46 -3.27 0.55 9.46
CA GLY A 46 -2.75 1.68 10.25
C GLY A 46 -1.41 1.37 10.94
N SER A 47 -1.14 0.09 11.26
CA SER A 47 0.14 -0.34 11.82
C SER A 47 1.25 -0.43 10.76
N ASP A 48 0.96 -1.10 9.64
CA ASP A 48 1.87 -1.30 8.52
C ASP A 48 2.27 0.04 7.87
N THR A 49 1.36 1.02 7.86
CA THR A 49 1.64 2.39 7.40
C THR A 49 2.70 3.09 8.25
N TRP A 50 2.56 3.08 9.58
CA TRP A 50 3.56 3.72 10.45
C TRP A 50 4.88 2.94 10.47
N ILE A 51 4.85 1.60 10.40
CA ILE A 51 6.05 0.77 10.24
C ILE A 51 6.78 1.16 8.96
N THR A 52 6.11 1.18 7.80
CA THR A 52 6.71 1.56 6.50
C THR A 52 7.34 2.96 6.56
N THR A 53 6.64 3.92 7.17
CA THR A 53 7.12 5.29 7.35
C THR A 53 8.38 5.34 8.22
N LYS A 54 8.39 4.59 9.33
CA LYS A 54 9.51 4.52 10.27
C LYS A 54 10.72 3.82 9.65
N VAL A 55 10.51 2.69 8.95
CA VAL A 55 11.57 1.98 8.21
C VAL A 55 12.20 2.91 7.16
N LYS A 56 11.40 3.57 6.31
CA LYS A 56 11.95 4.48 5.29
C LYS A 56 12.65 5.70 5.91
N ALA A 57 12.15 6.26 7.02
CA ALA A 57 12.82 7.36 7.72
C ALA A 57 14.19 6.95 8.31
N ASP A 58 14.27 5.75 8.90
CA ASP A 58 15.51 5.24 9.50
C ASP A 58 16.54 4.87 8.40
N LEU A 59 16.10 4.23 7.31
CA LEU A 59 16.97 3.94 6.16
C LEU A 59 17.43 5.21 5.39
N LEU A 60 16.67 6.30 5.45
CA LEU A 60 17.04 7.61 4.89
C LEU A 60 17.99 8.42 5.80
N THR A 61 18.09 8.08 7.08
CA THR A 61 18.99 8.75 8.03
C THR A 61 20.26 7.97 8.30
N GLU A 62 20.27 6.66 8.02
CA GLU A 62 21.47 5.82 8.11
C GLU A 62 22.52 6.19 7.05
N LYS A 63 23.78 6.32 7.47
CA LYS A 63 24.85 6.82 6.60
C LYS A 63 25.49 5.69 5.81
N GLY A 64 25.31 5.76 4.48
CA GLY A 64 25.87 4.80 3.54
C GLY A 64 24.86 3.77 3.06
N ILE A 65 23.61 3.79 3.54
CA ILE A 65 22.50 3.06 2.88
C ILE A 65 21.84 3.99 1.85
N PRO A 66 21.56 3.54 0.60
CA PRO A 66 20.81 4.32 -0.37
C PRO A 66 19.29 4.30 -0.07
N GLY A 67 18.87 4.86 1.07
CA GLY A 67 17.47 4.84 1.54
C GLY A 67 16.45 5.53 0.60
N SER A 68 16.95 6.37 -0.32
CA SER A 68 16.20 6.95 -1.43
C SER A 68 15.76 5.89 -2.44
N ASP A 69 16.70 5.03 -2.84
CA ASP A 69 16.58 4.01 -3.87
C ASP A 69 16.09 2.65 -3.34
N ILE A 70 15.95 2.52 -2.01
CA ILE A 70 15.28 1.39 -1.37
C ILE A 70 13.77 1.60 -1.36
N LYS A 71 13.06 0.70 -2.02
CA LYS A 71 11.61 0.52 -1.88
C LYS A 71 11.33 -0.29 -0.62
N VAL A 72 10.35 0.15 0.16
CA VAL A 72 9.89 -0.50 1.38
C VAL A 72 8.40 -0.74 1.24
N GLU A 73 7.96 -1.99 1.41
CA GLU A 73 6.55 -2.38 1.42
C GLU A 73 6.29 -3.21 2.67
N THR A 74 5.25 -2.87 3.44
CA THR A 74 4.87 -3.64 4.64
C THR A 74 3.47 -4.22 4.47
N SER A 75 3.29 -5.49 4.82
CA SER A 75 1.98 -6.14 4.87
C SER A 75 1.88 -7.07 6.08
N GLN A 76 0.90 -6.81 6.95
CA GLN A 76 0.56 -7.60 8.15
C GLN A 76 1.73 -7.80 9.14
N GLY A 77 2.61 -6.80 9.23
CA GLY A 77 3.87 -6.82 9.98
C GLY A 77 5.05 -7.50 9.28
N VAL A 78 4.92 -7.95 8.03
CA VAL A 78 6.04 -8.42 7.21
C VAL A 78 6.55 -7.27 6.35
N VAL A 79 7.82 -6.89 6.50
CA VAL A 79 8.46 -5.82 5.71
C VAL A 79 9.28 -6.43 4.59
N SER A 80 9.06 -5.99 3.37
CA SER A 80 9.87 -6.30 2.19
C SER A 80 10.75 -5.12 1.82
N LEU A 81 12.04 -5.39 1.65
CA LEU A 81 13.08 -4.43 1.25
C LEU A 81 13.59 -4.79 -0.14
N SER A 82 13.53 -3.84 -1.07
CA SER A 82 14.00 -4.00 -2.45
C SER A 82 14.81 -2.78 -2.89
N SER A 83 15.83 -2.97 -3.72
CA SER A 83 16.63 -1.86 -4.27
C SER A 83 16.88 -2.02 -5.77
N ASP A 84 16.71 -0.92 -6.50
CA ASP A 84 17.10 -0.87 -7.91
C ASP A 84 18.62 -0.78 -8.08
N VAL A 85 19.28 -0.07 -7.17
CA VAL A 85 20.74 0.03 -7.02
C VAL A 85 21.28 -1.19 -6.26
N ALA A 86 22.50 -1.62 -6.59
CA ALA A 86 23.21 -2.66 -5.85
C ALA A 86 23.65 -2.16 -4.46
N VAL A 87 23.69 -3.08 -3.49
CA VAL A 87 24.15 -2.82 -2.13
C VAL A 87 25.13 -3.91 -1.70
N THR A 88 26.15 -3.54 -0.95
CA THR A 88 27.04 -4.48 -0.26
C THR A 88 26.27 -5.31 0.76
N GLN A 89 26.77 -6.52 1.04
CA GLN A 89 26.22 -7.40 2.08
C GLN A 89 26.09 -6.70 3.45
N SER A 90 27.04 -5.82 3.82
CA SER A 90 26.98 -5.04 5.06
C SER A 90 25.76 -4.11 5.11
N GLN A 91 25.50 -3.34 4.05
CA GLN A 91 24.32 -2.47 3.95
C GLN A 91 23.01 -3.28 4.00
N LYS A 92 23.00 -4.48 3.40
CA LYS A 92 21.87 -5.41 3.43
C LYS A 92 21.57 -5.93 4.85
N GLU A 93 22.60 -6.30 5.60
CA GLU A 93 22.47 -6.71 7.01
C GLU A 93 22.08 -5.54 7.93
N GLU A 94 22.62 -4.35 7.69
CA GLU A 94 22.33 -3.12 8.43
C GLU A 94 20.86 -2.68 8.22
N ALA A 95 20.37 -2.68 6.98
CA ALA A 95 18.97 -2.41 6.66
C ALA A 95 18.01 -3.42 7.33
N VAL A 96 18.37 -4.71 7.34
CA VAL A 96 17.61 -5.75 8.03
C VAL A 96 17.64 -5.55 9.55
N ARG A 97 18.78 -5.14 10.13
CA ARG A 97 18.95 -4.88 11.56
C ARG A 97 18.10 -3.70 12.02
N ILE A 98 18.12 -2.59 11.26
CA ILE A 98 17.28 -1.40 11.49
C ILE A 98 15.80 -1.79 11.43
N THR A 99 15.39 -2.47 10.37
CA THR A 99 13.99 -2.89 10.17
C THR A 99 13.49 -3.81 11.29
N LYS A 100 14.31 -4.79 11.72
CA LYS A 100 13.96 -5.70 12.83
C LYS A 100 13.85 -5.00 14.20
N ASN A 101 14.44 -3.83 14.37
CA ASN A 101 14.38 -3.06 15.62
C ASN A 101 13.08 -2.24 15.74
N ILE A 102 12.26 -2.19 14.70
CA ILE A 102 11.00 -1.45 14.68
C ILE A 102 9.87 -2.33 15.24
N LYS A 103 9.19 -1.81 16.26
CA LYS A 103 8.12 -2.51 16.98
C LYS A 103 7.00 -2.97 16.04
N GLY A 104 6.52 -4.20 16.21
CA GLY A 104 5.42 -4.75 15.39
C GLY A 104 5.85 -5.41 14.08
N VAL A 105 7.11 -5.26 13.66
CA VAL A 105 7.70 -6.08 12.60
C VAL A 105 7.78 -7.54 13.07
N LYS A 106 7.09 -8.43 12.35
CA LYS A 106 7.12 -9.89 12.55
C LYS A 106 8.24 -10.55 11.76
N SER A 107 8.50 -10.07 10.53
CA SER A 107 9.50 -10.63 9.63
C SER A 107 10.01 -9.56 8.66
N VAL A 108 11.22 -9.79 8.13
CA VAL A 108 11.89 -8.88 7.19
C VAL A 108 12.45 -9.70 6.03
N MET A 109 11.95 -9.43 4.83
CA MET A 109 12.41 -10.01 3.58
C MET A 109 13.39 -9.04 2.92
N SER A 110 14.63 -9.46 2.72
CA SER A 110 15.68 -8.70 2.02
C SER A 110 16.10 -9.32 0.69
N ASP A 111 15.26 -10.21 0.14
CA ASP A 111 15.52 -10.92 -1.12
C ASP A 111 15.69 -9.94 -2.30
N GLY A 112 14.85 -8.91 -2.36
CA GLY A 112 14.89 -7.85 -3.37
C GLY A 112 16.05 -6.85 -3.23
N LEU A 113 16.87 -6.92 -2.18
CA LEU A 113 18.10 -6.12 -2.08
C LEU A 113 19.21 -6.83 -2.88
N LYS A 114 19.54 -6.27 -4.05
CA LYS A 114 20.61 -6.77 -4.94
C LYS A 114 21.95 -6.69 -4.22
N ALA A 115 22.54 -7.83 -3.89
CA ALA A 115 23.88 -7.90 -3.31
C ALA A 115 24.94 -7.90 -4.43
N GLU A 116 25.98 -7.06 -4.26
CA GLU A 116 27.29 -7.19 -4.93
C GLU A 116 28.30 -7.92 -4.03
#